data_AF-A0AAE1UC34-F1
#
_entry.id   AF-A0AAE1UC34-F1
#
_cell.length_a   1.000
_cell.length_b   1.000
_cell.length_c   1.000
_cell.angle_alpha   90.00
_cell.angle_beta   90.00
_cell.angle_gamma   90.00
#
_symmetry.space_group_name_H-M   'P 1'
#
loop_
_entity.id
_entity.type
_entity.pdbx_description
1 polymer ?
#
loop_
_entity_poly.entity_id
_entity_poly.type
_entity_poly.pdbx_seq_one_letter_code
_entity_poly.pdbx_strand_id
1 'polypeptide(L)'
;MSTGRYWNQVILEVDVDGSGELEFNEFVLLATKFMNEEDEEELKKELYEAFRLYDKEGQGFIPTKALKDILKELDDKLTEEELEGIIEEIDQDGSGTVDFDEFMDMMTG
;
A
#
# COMPACT_ATOMS: atom_id res chain seq x y z
N MET A 1 -11.08 26.60 -7.02
CA MET A 1 -12.27 26.91 -6.19
C MET A 1 -13.27 25.78 -6.37
N SER A 2 -13.38 24.84 -5.42
CA SER A 2 -14.48 23.85 -5.39
C SER A 2 -14.63 23.10 -4.06
N THR A 3 -13.70 23.26 -3.10
CA THR A 3 -13.70 22.50 -1.84
C THR A 3 -15.00 22.66 -1.02
N GLY A 4 -15.62 23.84 -1.06
CA GLY A 4 -16.86 24.10 -0.29
C GLY A 4 -18.11 23.33 -0.74
N ARG A 5 -18.18 22.83 -1.99
CA ARG A 5 -19.32 21.97 -2.40
C ARG A 5 -19.14 20.53 -1.98
N TYR A 6 -17.91 20.04 -2.04
CA TYR A 6 -17.56 18.68 -1.63
C TYR A 6 -17.77 18.49 -0.13
N TRP A 7 -17.30 19.44 0.68
CA TRP A 7 -17.48 19.41 2.14
C TRP A 7 -18.95 19.34 2.59
N ASN A 8 -19.85 20.09 1.93
CA ASN A 8 -21.27 20.03 2.26
C ASN A 8 -21.91 18.67 1.90
N GLN A 9 -21.44 18.03 0.83
CA GLN A 9 -21.96 16.72 0.43
C GLN A 9 -21.47 15.61 1.36
N VAL A 10 -20.21 15.69 1.77
CA VAL A 10 -19.59 14.77 2.73
C VAL A 10 -20.28 14.85 4.09
N ILE A 11 -20.59 16.05 4.58
CA ILE A 11 -21.32 16.22 5.85
C ILE A 11 -22.72 15.61 5.75
N LEU A 12 -23.47 15.85 4.66
CA LEU A 12 -24.81 15.28 4.47
C LEU A 12 -24.82 13.73 4.37
N GLU A 13 -23.70 13.11 3.99
CA GLU A 13 -23.58 11.65 3.95
C GLU A 13 -23.34 11.03 5.33
N VAL A 14 -22.80 11.79 6.28
CA VAL A 14 -22.40 11.29 7.62
C VAL A 14 -23.25 11.88 8.75
N ASP A 15 -23.98 12.97 8.49
CA ASP A 15 -25.00 13.59 9.34
C ASP A 15 -26.25 12.69 9.39
N VAL A 16 -26.22 11.70 10.26
CA VAL A 16 -27.28 10.68 10.40
C VAL A 16 -28.48 11.26 11.13
N ASP A 17 -28.26 12.21 12.04
CA ASP A 17 -29.32 12.83 12.82
C ASP A 17 -29.97 14.05 12.14
N GLY A 18 -29.37 14.53 11.04
CA GLY A 18 -29.87 15.65 10.24
C GLY A 18 -29.71 17.00 10.94
N SER A 19 -28.79 17.09 11.91
CA SER A 19 -28.49 18.31 12.65
C SER A 19 -27.84 19.38 11.77
N GLY A 20 -27.25 18.99 10.64
CA GLY A 20 -26.44 19.86 9.78
C GLY A 20 -25.09 20.23 10.40
N GLU A 21 -24.75 19.64 11.54
CA GLU A 21 -23.49 19.80 12.25
C GLU A 21 -22.83 18.42 12.38
N LEU A 22 -21.50 18.37 12.51
CA LEU A 22 -20.78 17.11 12.63
C LEU A 22 -20.58 16.77 14.12
N GLU A 23 -21.36 15.82 14.66
CA GLU A 23 -21.18 15.37 16.03
C GLU A 23 -19.99 14.40 16.18
N PHE A 24 -19.48 14.17 17.39
CA PHE A 24 -18.29 13.33 17.59
C PHE A 24 -18.44 11.90 17.03
N ASN A 25 -19.63 11.31 17.13
CA ASN A 25 -19.89 9.98 16.58
C ASN A 25 -19.87 9.98 15.04
N GLU A 26 -20.33 11.07 14.44
CA GLU A 26 -20.33 11.30 12.99
C GLU A 26 -18.93 11.67 12.50
N PHE A 27 -18.15 12.40 13.31
CA PHE A 27 -16.73 12.64 13.10
C PHE A 27 -15.94 11.33 13.10
N VAL A 28 -16.28 10.38 13.98
CA VAL A 28 -15.64 9.05 13.98
C VAL A 28 -16.00 8.27 12.72
N LEU A 29 -17.25 8.33 12.24
CA LEU A 29 -17.65 7.72 10.98
C LEU A 29 -16.95 8.37 9.77
N LEU A 30 -16.84 9.70 9.79
CA LEU A 30 -16.12 10.46 8.79
C LEU A 30 -14.63 10.12 8.80
N ALA A 31 -13.99 10.18 9.96
CA ALA A 31 -12.58 9.85 10.14
C ALA A 31 -12.31 8.39 9.74
N THR A 32 -13.19 7.45 10.08
CA THR A 32 -13.04 6.04 9.66
C THR A 32 -13.17 5.90 8.14
N LYS A 33 -14.07 6.66 7.50
CA LYS A 33 -14.26 6.64 6.04
C LYS A 33 -13.10 7.30 5.28
N PHE A 34 -12.55 8.40 5.82
CA PHE A 34 -11.47 9.15 5.18
C PHE A 34 -10.08 8.59 5.50
N MET A 35 -9.83 8.13 6.72
CA MET A 35 -8.56 7.46 7.06
C MET A 35 -8.43 6.18 6.23
N ASN A 36 -9.48 5.36 6.09
CA ASN A 36 -9.35 4.12 5.32
C ASN A 36 -9.06 4.31 3.81
N GLU A 37 -9.57 5.36 3.15
CA GLU A 37 -9.33 5.57 1.71
C GLU A 37 -8.11 6.48 1.42
N GLU A 38 -7.85 7.51 2.22
CA GLU A 38 -6.65 8.35 2.04
C GLU A 38 -5.38 7.58 2.45
N ASP A 39 -5.44 6.74 3.49
CA ASP A 39 -4.29 5.92 3.90
C ASP A 39 -3.97 4.83 2.85
N GLU A 40 -4.95 4.28 2.13
CA GLU A 40 -4.71 3.25 1.10
C GLU A 40 -4.01 3.82 -0.14
N GLU A 41 -4.46 4.98 -0.64
CA GLU A 41 -3.82 5.64 -1.79
C GLU A 41 -2.44 6.24 -1.44
N GLU A 42 -2.27 6.79 -0.24
CA GLU A 42 -0.94 7.22 0.24
C GLU A 42 -0.01 6.02 0.44
N LEU A 43 -0.48 4.93 1.08
CA LEU A 43 0.30 3.70 1.25
C LEU A 43 0.71 3.12 -0.10
N LYS A 44 -0.22 3.04 -1.06
CA LYS A 44 0.07 2.57 -2.42
C LYS A 44 1.12 3.43 -3.12
N LYS A 45 1.08 4.74 -2.90
CA LYS A 45 2.07 5.67 -3.44
C LYS A 45 3.44 5.48 -2.79
N GLU A 46 3.50 5.32 -1.47
CA GLU A 46 4.76 5.03 -0.77
C GLU A 46 5.35 3.69 -1.21
N LEU A 47 4.52 2.65 -1.35
CA LEU A 47 4.93 1.34 -1.86
C LEU A 47 5.40 1.43 -3.31
N TYR A 48 4.76 2.24 -4.16
CA TYR A 48 5.20 2.46 -5.52
C TYR A 48 6.55 3.20 -5.59
N GLU A 49 6.78 4.19 -4.72
CA GLU A 49 8.08 4.86 -4.62
C GLU A 49 9.18 3.91 -4.15
N ALA A 50 8.88 3.04 -3.18
CA ALA A 50 9.78 1.98 -2.74
C ALA A 50 10.06 0.99 -3.89
N PHE A 51 9.04 0.53 -4.59
CA PHE A 51 9.18 -0.35 -5.75
C PHE A 51 10.08 0.26 -6.83
N ARG A 52 9.92 1.56 -7.13
CA ARG A 52 10.75 2.31 -8.08
C ARG A 52 12.20 2.47 -7.64
N LEU A 53 12.50 2.39 -6.34
CA LEU A 53 13.87 2.37 -5.85
C LEU A 53 14.61 1.08 -6.26
N TYR A 54 13.86 -0.01 -6.37
CA TYR A 54 14.37 -1.34 -6.68
C TYR A 54 14.28 -1.66 -8.19
N ASP A 55 13.20 -1.28 -8.87
CA ASP A 55 13.07 -1.30 -10.33
C ASP A 55 13.78 -0.10 -10.98
N LYS A 56 15.11 -0.08 -10.87
CA LYS A 56 15.96 1.01 -11.40
C LYS A 56 15.88 1.15 -12.92
N GLU A 57 15.59 0.06 -13.62
CA GLU A 57 15.49 0.02 -15.08
C GLU A 57 14.09 0.40 -15.57
N GLY A 58 13.09 0.49 -14.68
CA GLY A 58 11.73 0.86 -15.01
C GLY A 58 11.00 -0.18 -15.85
N GLN A 59 11.32 -1.45 -15.61
CA GLN A 59 10.77 -2.59 -16.34
C GLN A 59 9.36 -2.94 -15.88
N GLY A 60 8.94 -2.43 -14.72
CA GLY A 60 7.65 -2.74 -14.09
C GLY A 60 7.65 -4.02 -13.28
N PHE A 61 8.83 -4.62 -13.06
CA PHE A 61 9.02 -5.83 -12.27
C PHE A 61 10.42 -5.82 -11.63
N ILE A 62 10.57 -6.51 -10.50
CA ILE A 62 11.85 -6.69 -9.80
C ILE A 62 12.29 -8.15 -10.02
N PRO A 63 13.46 -8.41 -10.65
CA PRO A 63 13.96 -9.77 -10.75
C PRO A 63 14.13 -10.40 -9.36
N THR A 64 13.69 -11.64 -9.16
CA THR A 64 13.80 -12.32 -7.85
C THR A 64 15.23 -12.37 -7.32
N LYS A 65 16.22 -12.43 -8.22
CA LYS A 65 17.64 -12.31 -7.88
C LYS A 65 17.99 -10.97 -7.23
N ALA A 66 17.48 -9.87 -7.77
CA ALA A 66 17.71 -8.55 -7.21
C ALA A 66 17.05 -8.42 -5.83
N LEU A 67 15.84 -8.95 -5.67
CA LEU A 67 15.17 -9.02 -4.36
C LEU A 67 15.95 -9.85 -3.34
N LYS A 68 16.51 -11.00 -3.77
CA LYS A 68 17.38 -11.85 -2.94
C LYS A 68 18.63 -11.10 -2.46
N ASP A 69 19.27 -10.34 -3.36
CA ASP A 69 20.45 -9.52 -3.03
C ASP A 69 20.08 -8.43 -2.00
N ILE A 70 18.93 -7.77 -2.17
CA ILE A 70 18.44 -6.74 -1.23
C ILE A 70 18.17 -7.33 0.15
N LEU A 71 17.48 -8.46 0.23
CA LEU A 71 17.16 -9.12 1.51
C LEU A 71 18.44 -9.52 2.26
N LYS A 72 19.46 -9.96 1.53
CA LYS A 72 20.77 -10.32 2.08
C LYS A 72 21.60 -9.11 2.50
N GLU A 73 21.43 -7.96 1.84
CA GLU A 73 22.02 -6.70 2.28
C GLU A 73 21.34 -6.14 3.54
N LEU A 74 20.04 -6.39 3.71
CA LEU A 74 19.28 -5.98 4.91
C LEU A 74 19.57 -6.87 6.12
N ASP A 75 19.65 -8.18 5.93
CA ASP A 75 20.04 -9.14 6.96
C ASP A 75 20.99 -10.21 6.41
N ASP A 76 22.27 -10.06 6.70
CA ASP A 76 23.35 -10.92 6.22
C ASP A 76 23.34 -12.33 6.85
N LYS A 77 22.46 -12.56 7.83
CA LYS A 77 22.30 -13.85 8.51
C LYS A 77 21.31 -14.78 7.82
N LEU A 78 20.48 -14.25 6.92
CA LEU A 78 19.54 -15.07 6.17
C LEU A 78 20.31 -16.07 5.30
N THR A 79 19.95 -17.34 5.44
CA THR A 79 20.53 -18.43 4.65
C THR A 79 19.93 -18.45 3.25
N GLU A 80 20.62 -19.11 2.31
CA GLU A 80 20.11 -19.26 0.94
C GLU A 80 18.75 -19.97 0.89
N GLU A 81 18.51 -20.90 1.82
CA GLU A 81 17.26 -21.66 1.96
C GLU A 81 16.12 -20.79 2.49
N GLU A 82 16.38 -19.93 3.48
CA GLU A 82 15.39 -18.95 3.97
C GLU A 82 15.06 -17.91 2.91
N LEU A 83 16.07 -17.42 2.18
CA LEU A 83 15.85 -16.51 1.06
C LEU A 83 15.06 -17.17 -0.08
N GLU A 84 15.30 -18.45 -0.37
CA GLU A 84 14.50 -19.20 -1.34
C GLU A 84 13.05 -19.34 -0.89
N GLY A 85 12.81 -19.66 0.39
CA GLY A 85 11.46 -19.74 0.94
C GLY A 85 10.71 -18.41 0.83
N ILE A 86 11.37 -17.28 1.14
CA ILE A 86 10.77 -15.95 1.00
C ILE A 86 10.42 -15.66 -0.46
N ILE A 87 11.31 -15.98 -1.40
CA ILE A 87 11.04 -15.77 -2.83
C ILE A 87 9.89 -16.65 -3.32
N GLU A 88 9.81 -17.91 -2.92
CA GLU A 88 8.72 -18.82 -3.28
C GLU A 88 7.35 -18.37 -2.73
N GLU A 89 7.33 -17.68 -1.59
CA GLU A 89 6.09 -17.11 -1.04
C GLU A 89 5.61 -15.87 -1.81
N ILE A 90 6.53 -15.11 -2.40
CA ILE A 90 6.25 -13.85 -3.10
C ILE A 90 5.96 -14.08 -4.59
N ASP A 91 6.81 -14.84 -5.28
CA ASP A 91 6.70 -15.19 -6.71
C ASP A 91 5.66 -16.32 -6.90
N GLN A 92 4.39 -15.99 -6.65
CA GLN A 92 3.30 -16.97 -6.65
C GLN A 92 3.01 -17.52 -8.05
N ASP A 93 3.29 -16.72 -9.08
CA ASP A 93 3.09 -17.11 -10.47
C ASP A 93 4.30 -17.86 -11.07
N GLY A 94 5.43 -17.86 -10.37
CA GLY A 94 6.67 -18.53 -10.78
C GLY A 94 7.32 -17.88 -12.00
N SER A 95 7.07 -16.59 -12.24
CA SER A 95 7.63 -15.82 -13.34
C SER A 95 9.13 -15.59 -13.18
N GLY A 96 9.68 -15.76 -11.98
CA GLY A 96 11.06 -15.40 -11.65
C GLY A 96 11.25 -13.88 -11.52
N THR A 97 10.15 -13.15 -11.44
CA THR A 97 10.08 -11.70 -11.26
C THR A 97 9.00 -11.39 -10.23
N VAL A 98 9.09 -10.24 -9.57
CA VAL A 98 8.08 -9.76 -8.65
C VAL A 98 7.45 -8.52 -9.25
N ASP A 99 6.17 -8.59 -9.59
CA ASP A 99 5.42 -7.44 -10.08
C ASP A 99 4.95 -6.53 -8.93
N PHE A 100 4.27 -5.43 -9.28
CA PHE A 100 3.83 -4.47 -8.27
C PHE A 100 2.73 -5.04 -7.36
N ASP A 101 1.85 -5.89 -7.88
CA ASP A 101 0.76 -6.47 -7.12
C ASP A 101 1.31 -7.51 -6.13
N GLU A 102 2.25 -8.35 -6.56
CA GLU A 102 2.98 -9.30 -5.69
C GLU A 102 3.82 -8.58 -4.62
N PHE A 103 4.45 -7.45 -4.97
CA PHE A 103 5.18 -6.63 -4.01
C PHE A 103 4.25 -5.96 -2.99
N MET A 104 3.06 -5.54 -3.41
CA MET A 104 2.05 -5.01 -2.50
C MET A 104 1.59 -6.09 -1.52
N ASP A 105 1.19 -7.27 -2.01
CA ASP A 105 0.72 -8.36 -1.17
C ASP A 105 1.77 -8.76 -0.11
N MET A 106 3.06 -8.78 -0.47
CA MET A 106 4.16 -8.98 0.48
C MET A 106 4.20 -7.92 1.60
N MET A 107 3.97 -6.65 1.26
CA MET A 107 4.08 -5.53 2.21
C MET A 107 2.81 -5.30 3.04
N THR A 108 1.64 -5.69 2.51
CA THR A 108 0.35 -5.44 3.15
C THR A 108 -0.21 -6.63 3.93
N GLY A 109 0.28 -7.86 3.68
CA GLY A 109 0.12 -9.04 4.53
C GLY A 109 -1.25 -9.30 5.15
#